data_AF-G4YVH1-F1
#
_entry.id   AF-G4YVH1-F1
#
_cell.length_a   1.000
_cell.length_b   1.000
_cell.length_c   1.000
_cell.angle_alpha   90.00
_cell.angle_beta   90.00
_cell.angle_gamma   90.00
#
_symmetry.space_group_name_H-M   'P 1'
#
loop_
_entity.id
_entity.type
_entity.pdbx_description
1 polymer ?
#
loop_
_entity_poly.entity_id
_entity_poly.type
_entity_poly.pdbx_seq_one_letter_code
_entity_poly.pdbx_strand_id
1 'polypeptide(L)'
;SSNWTVPRACNAGLSRRALEYLVSRDPDWGGGQDAAYVAVKRNHLHVLQWLNERYPDRTSWGSHKERCLLNKAAELRHLSVVQWLHANRREKCTAFAMSIAASNGDLAMEQWLHENRREGCTKQAMDDAAENGHLAVVGWLHSNRREGCTEDAMDDAAANGHLEVV
;
A
#
# COMPACT_ATOMS: atom_id res chain seq x y z
N SER A 1 -21.29 17.78 -23.29
CA SER A 1 -21.57 17.09 -22.02
C SER A 1 -20.47 16.06 -21.78
N SER A 2 -19.77 16.13 -20.65
CA SER A 2 -18.68 15.18 -20.36
C SER A 2 -19.26 13.77 -20.15
N ASN A 3 -18.85 12.80 -20.97
CA ASN A 3 -19.28 11.41 -20.90
C ASN A 3 -18.59 10.71 -19.71
N TRP A 4 -19.13 10.91 -18.51
CA TRP A 4 -18.66 10.29 -17.27
C TRP A 4 -19.15 8.85 -17.18
N THR A 5 -18.22 7.93 -16.96
CA THR A 5 -18.48 6.51 -16.63
C THR A 5 -18.08 6.24 -15.18
N VAL A 6 -18.61 5.18 -14.58
CA VAL A 6 -18.25 4.81 -13.19
C VAL A 6 -16.74 4.57 -13.02
N PRO A 7 -16.03 3.83 -13.91
CA PRO A 7 -14.58 3.69 -13.78
C PRO A 7 -13.81 5.02 -13.83
N ARG A 8 -14.23 5.97 -14.69
CA ARG A 8 -13.62 7.31 -14.74
C ARG A 8 -13.89 8.10 -13.47
N ALA A 9 -15.10 8.00 -12.93
CA ALA A 9 -15.48 8.65 -11.68
C ALA A 9 -14.72 8.08 -10.48
N CYS A 10 -14.52 6.76 -10.42
CA CYS A 10 -13.67 6.10 -9.42
C CYS A 10 -12.23 6.58 -9.52
N ASN A 11 -11.65 6.65 -10.73
CA ASN A 11 -10.30 7.17 -10.94
C ASN A 11 -10.15 8.66 -10.60
N ALA A 12 -11.22 9.45 -10.75
CA ALA A 12 -11.24 10.88 -10.40
C ALA A 12 -11.61 11.13 -8.93
N GLY A 13 -11.97 10.09 -8.15
CA GLY A 13 -12.33 10.23 -6.75
C GLY A 13 -13.64 10.97 -6.50
N LEU A 14 -14.59 10.89 -7.43
CA LEU A 14 -15.88 11.58 -7.25
C LEU A 14 -16.61 11.11 -5.98
N SER A 15 -17.51 11.96 -5.48
CA SER A 15 -18.27 11.67 -4.26
C SER A 15 -19.16 10.44 -4.42
N ARG A 16 -19.50 9.80 -3.29
CA ARG A 16 -20.44 8.67 -3.24
C ARG A 16 -21.74 8.96 -4.02
N ARG A 17 -22.31 10.16 -3.84
CA ARG A 17 -23.53 10.57 -4.53
C ARG A 17 -23.35 10.63 -6.05
N ALA A 18 -22.20 11.11 -6.53
CA ALA A 18 -21.91 11.14 -7.96
C ALA A 18 -21.72 9.72 -8.53
N LEU A 19 -21.05 8.84 -7.79
CA LEU A 19 -20.90 7.43 -8.16
C LEU A 19 -22.27 6.73 -8.23
N GLU A 20 -23.12 6.90 -7.22
CA GLU A 20 -24.47 6.33 -7.17
C GLU A 20 -25.35 6.83 -8.31
N TYR A 21 -25.26 8.12 -8.64
CA TYR A 21 -25.94 8.68 -9.81
C TYR A 21 -25.47 8.04 -11.12
N LEU A 22 -24.16 7.83 -11.30
CA LEU A 22 -23.64 7.19 -12.51
C LEU A 22 -24.06 5.72 -12.61
N VAL A 23 -24.03 4.97 -11.51
CA VAL A 23 -24.53 3.59 -11.47
C VAL A 23 -26.02 3.54 -11.83
N SER A 24 -26.86 4.46 -11.34
CA SER A 24 -28.29 4.43 -11.68
C SER A 24 -28.58 4.58 -13.18
N ARG A 25 -27.62 5.13 -13.94
CA ARG A 25 -27.69 5.29 -15.39
C ARG A 25 -27.02 4.15 -16.16
N ASP A 26 -26.08 3.45 -15.54
CA ASP A 26 -25.35 2.32 -16.08
C ASP A 26 -25.06 1.30 -14.96
N PRO A 27 -26.01 0.39 -14.64
CA PRO A 27 -25.86 -0.57 -13.54
C PRO A 27 -24.83 -1.67 -13.83
N ASP A 28 -24.57 -1.93 -15.11
CA ASP A 28 -23.65 -2.97 -15.56
C ASP A 28 -22.23 -2.47 -15.78
N TRP A 29 -21.94 -1.23 -15.37
CA TRP A 29 -20.64 -0.59 -15.47
C TRP A 29 -19.49 -1.58 -15.23
N GLY A 30 -18.74 -1.84 -16.29
CA GLY A 30 -17.62 -2.78 -16.28
C GLY A 30 -16.40 -2.23 -15.56
N GLY A 31 -15.34 -3.05 -15.41
CA GLY A 31 -14.06 -2.59 -14.86
C GLY A 31 -14.02 -2.41 -13.34
N GLY A 32 -14.86 -3.13 -12.58
CA GLY A 32 -14.86 -3.08 -11.12
C GLY A 32 -13.50 -3.41 -10.49
N GLN A 33 -12.79 -4.40 -11.04
CA GLN A 33 -11.42 -4.74 -10.62
C GLN A 33 -10.45 -3.55 -10.74
N ASP A 34 -10.49 -2.85 -11.86
CA ASP A 34 -9.67 -1.66 -12.07
C ASP A 34 -10.10 -0.50 -11.16
N ALA A 35 -11.40 -0.39 -10.83
CA ALA A 35 -11.92 0.65 -9.94
C ALA A 35 -11.31 0.58 -8.53
N ALA A 36 -11.15 -0.62 -7.95
CA ALA A 36 -10.49 -0.78 -6.66
C ALA A 36 -8.99 -0.45 -6.75
N TYR A 37 -8.32 -0.93 -7.81
CA TYR A 37 -6.90 -0.64 -8.03
C TYR A 37 -6.64 0.87 -8.18
N VAL A 38 -7.42 1.59 -9.01
CA VAL A 38 -7.24 3.04 -9.17
C VAL A 38 -7.56 3.79 -7.89
N ALA A 39 -8.55 3.34 -7.11
CA ALA A 39 -8.88 3.95 -5.84
C ALA A 39 -7.73 3.80 -4.82
N VAL A 40 -7.10 2.62 -4.75
CA VAL A 40 -5.85 2.45 -3.97
C VAL A 40 -4.74 3.36 -4.50
N LYS A 41 -4.51 3.35 -5.81
CA LYS A 41 -3.45 4.15 -6.45
C LYS A 41 -3.60 5.65 -6.23
N ARG A 42 -4.83 6.15 -6.11
CA ARG A 42 -5.15 7.57 -5.95
C ARG A 42 -5.48 7.97 -4.52
N ASN A 43 -5.34 7.06 -3.55
CA ASN A 43 -5.70 7.27 -2.15
C ASN A 43 -7.19 7.63 -1.93
N HIS A 44 -8.09 7.09 -2.76
CA HIS A 44 -9.53 7.34 -2.68
C HIS A 44 -10.20 6.31 -1.77
N LEU A 45 -9.93 6.41 -0.47
CA LEU A 45 -10.49 5.50 0.54
C LEU A 45 -12.02 5.43 0.50
N HIS A 46 -12.70 6.57 0.25
CA HIS A 46 -14.16 6.60 0.15
C HIS A 46 -14.70 5.81 -1.03
N VAL A 47 -13.96 5.75 -2.14
CA VAL A 47 -14.33 4.90 -3.30
C VAL A 47 -14.18 3.43 -2.94
N LEU A 48 -13.11 3.05 -2.22
CA LEU A 48 -12.91 1.67 -1.75
C LEU A 48 -14.02 1.22 -0.80
N GLN A 49 -14.38 2.08 0.16
CA GLN A 49 -15.49 1.85 1.08
C GLN A 49 -16.81 1.64 0.32
N TRP A 50 -17.13 2.53 -0.61
CA TRP A 50 -18.31 2.41 -1.45
C TRP A 50 -18.33 1.12 -2.27
N LEU A 51 -17.21 0.76 -2.91
CA LEU A 51 -17.07 -0.48 -3.67
C LEU A 51 -17.32 -1.71 -2.79
N ASN A 52 -16.72 -1.76 -1.60
CA ASN A 52 -16.86 -2.90 -0.69
C ASN A 52 -18.26 -3.01 -0.07
N GLU A 53 -18.91 -1.88 0.23
CA GLU A 53 -20.27 -1.87 0.77
C GLU A 53 -21.33 -2.29 -0.26
N ARG A 54 -21.17 -1.88 -1.52
CA ARG A 54 -22.23 -2.00 -2.55
C ARG A 54 -21.97 -3.09 -3.58
N TYR A 55 -20.69 -3.36 -3.88
CA TYR A 55 -20.28 -4.26 -4.95
C TYR A 55 -19.07 -5.14 -4.55
N PRO A 56 -19.13 -5.85 -3.41
CA PRO A 56 -17.98 -6.61 -2.89
C PRO A 56 -17.44 -7.67 -3.86
N ASP A 57 -18.30 -8.19 -4.75
CA ASP A 57 -17.97 -9.22 -5.73
C ASP A 57 -17.53 -8.68 -7.11
N ARG A 58 -17.69 -7.37 -7.38
CA ARG A 58 -17.29 -6.78 -8.68
C ARG A 58 -15.80 -6.44 -8.74
N THR A 59 -15.09 -6.58 -7.63
CA THR A 59 -13.70 -6.17 -7.47
C THR A 59 -12.84 -7.40 -7.13
N SER A 60 -11.79 -7.66 -7.90
CA SER A 60 -10.75 -8.60 -7.50
C SER A 60 -9.82 -7.85 -6.55
N TRP A 61 -9.93 -8.16 -5.26
CA TRP A 61 -9.17 -7.46 -4.22
C TRP A 61 -7.69 -7.87 -4.19
N GLY A 62 -7.34 -9.00 -4.83
CA GLY A 62 -5.96 -9.47 -4.92
C GLY A 62 -5.82 -10.93 -5.33
N SER A 63 -6.74 -11.49 -6.13
CA SER A 63 -6.78 -12.93 -6.46
C SER A 63 -5.70 -13.40 -7.44
N HIS A 64 -4.92 -12.48 -8.02
CA HIS A 64 -3.76 -12.84 -8.85
C HIS A 64 -2.48 -12.51 -8.09
N LYS A 65 -1.54 -13.47 -8.11
CA LYS A 65 -0.24 -13.51 -7.43
C LYS A 65 0.63 -12.24 -7.55
N GLU A 66 0.25 -11.28 -8.38
CA GLU A 66 1.02 -10.09 -8.77
C GLU A 66 0.34 -8.75 -8.41
N ARG A 67 -0.91 -8.72 -7.90
CA ARG A 67 -1.66 -7.47 -7.65
C ARG A 67 -2.27 -7.41 -6.24
N CYS A 68 -1.46 -7.59 -5.20
CA CYS A 68 -1.89 -7.30 -3.82
C CYS A 68 -2.13 -5.80 -3.64
N LEU A 69 -3.39 -5.40 -3.44
CA LEU A 69 -3.76 -3.99 -3.22
C LEU A 69 -3.11 -3.40 -1.96
N LEU A 70 -2.87 -4.23 -0.95
CA LEU A 70 -2.18 -3.80 0.28
C LEU A 70 -0.72 -3.42 -0.01
N ASN A 71 0.02 -4.24 -0.76
CA ASN A 71 1.40 -3.91 -1.15
C ASN A 71 1.43 -2.61 -1.96
N LYS A 72 0.49 -2.42 -2.89
CA LYS A 72 0.42 -1.17 -3.67
C LYS A 72 0.10 0.04 -2.80
N ALA A 73 -0.77 -0.11 -1.80
CA ALA A 73 -1.06 0.95 -0.84
C ALA A 73 0.16 1.27 0.04
N ALA A 74 0.94 0.27 0.45
CA ALA A 74 2.18 0.44 1.20
C ALA A 74 3.26 1.15 0.35
N GLU A 75 3.44 0.73 -0.91
CA GLU A 75 4.34 1.37 -1.89
C GLU A 75 4.04 2.85 -2.08
N LEU A 76 2.75 3.21 -2.11
CA LEU A 76 2.30 4.59 -2.25
C LEU A 76 2.14 5.31 -0.91
N ARG A 77 2.52 4.69 0.21
CA ARG A 77 2.49 5.28 1.56
C ARG A 77 1.08 5.71 2.00
N HIS A 78 0.06 5.02 1.50
CA HIS A 78 -1.34 5.28 1.82
C HIS A 78 -1.75 4.51 3.09
N LEU A 79 -1.25 4.92 4.27
CA LEU A 79 -1.48 4.24 5.54
C LEU A 79 -2.98 4.00 5.84
N SER A 80 -3.83 4.99 5.59
CA SER A 80 -5.28 4.86 5.81
C SER A 80 -5.93 3.78 4.92
N VAL A 81 -5.44 3.63 3.68
CA VAL A 81 -5.88 2.57 2.77
C VAL A 81 -5.35 1.21 3.23
N VAL A 82 -4.09 1.13 3.68
CA VAL A 82 -3.51 -0.11 4.23
C VAL A 82 -4.31 -0.59 5.45
N GLN A 83 -4.56 0.31 6.40
CA GLN A 83 -5.36 0.04 7.60
C GLN A 83 -6.77 -0.48 7.24
N TRP A 84 -7.42 0.20 6.29
CA TRP A 84 -8.76 -0.19 5.87
C TRP A 84 -8.77 -1.54 5.14
N LEU A 85 -7.82 -1.77 4.22
CA LEU A 85 -7.68 -3.05 3.52
C LEU A 85 -7.45 -4.19 4.50
N HIS A 86 -6.58 -4.00 5.50
CA HIS A 86 -6.33 -5.00 6.53
C HIS A 86 -7.55 -5.32 7.39
N ALA A 87 -8.31 -4.30 7.83
CA ALA A 87 -9.48 -4.51 8.67
C ALA A 87 -10.66 -5.17 7.93
N ASN A 88 -10.76 -4.97 6.62
CA ASN A 88 -11.94 -5.36 5.85
C ASN A 88 -11.69 -6.56 4.91
N ARG A 89 -10.43 -6.92 4.63
CA ARG A 89 -10.08 -7.95 3.64
C ARG A 89 -9.23 -9.05 4.27
N ARG A 90 -9.45 -10.30 3.81
CA ARG A 90 -8.77 -11.50 4.32
C ARG A 90 -7.48 -11.85 3.57
N GLU A 91 -7.10 -11.06 2.58
CA GLU A 91 -5.95 -11.35 1.73
C GLU A 91 -4.64 -11.14 2.49
N LYS A 92 -3.66 -12.02 2.25
CA LYS A 92 -2.41 -12.05 2.99
C LYS A 92 -1.48 -10.94 2.51
N CYS A 93 -0.93 -10.20 3.45
CA CYS A 93 0.24 -9.35 3.22
C CYS A 93 1.44 -10.25 2.92
N THR A 94 2.33 -9.83 2.03
CA THR A 94 3.65 -10.46 1.91
C THR A 94 4.67 -9.66 2.70
N ALA A 95 5.80 -10.28 3.07
CA ALA A 95 6.95 -9.61 3.70
C ALA A 95 7.43 -8.37 2.89
N PHE A 96 7.08 -8.33 1.60
CA PHE A 96 7.38 -7.24 0.66
C PHE A 96 6.83 -5.87 1.12
N ALA A 97 5.70 -5.80 1.83
CA ALA A 97 5.15 -4.51 2.27
C ALA A 97 6.03 -3.80 3.31
N MET A 98 6.71 -4.55 4.20
CA MET A 98 7.66 -3.96 5.17
C MET A 98 8.95 -3.55 4.49
N SER A 99 9.52 -4.37 3.60
CA SER A 99 10.69 -3.95 2.83
C SER A 99 10.43 -2.65 2.04
N ILE A 100 9.25 -2.53 1.42
CA ILE A 100 8.87 -1.29 0.73
C ILE A 100 8.72 -0.11 1.71
N ALA A 101 8.07 -0.30 2.86
CA ALA A 101 7.93 0.75 3.86
C ALA A 101 9.31 1.22 4.37
N ALA A 102 10.23 0.28 4.57
CA ALA A 102 11.58 0.55 5.00
C ALA A 102 12.39 1.32 3.95
N SER A 103 12.38 0.86 2.70
CA SER A 103 12.99 1.54 1.54
C SER A 103 12.44 2.95 1.31
N ASN A 104 11.17 3.20 1.66
CA ASN A 104 10.52 4.52 1.54
C ASN A 104 10.76 5.45 2.74
N GLY A 105 11.41 4.97 3.80
CA GLY A 105 11.59 5.72 5.04
C GLY A 105 10.29 5.93 5.82
N ASP A 106 9.27 5.11 5.57
CA ASP A 106 7.94 5.26 6.16
C ASP A 106 7.84 4.56 7.51
N LEU A 107 8.43 5.18 8.53
CA LEU A 107 8.44 4.64 9.90
C LEU A 107 7.03 4.35 10.45
N ALA A 108 6.03 5.16 10.08
CA ALA A 108 4.66 4.95 10.55
C ALA A 108 4.03 3.69 9.92
N MET A 109 4.26 3.47 8.62
CA MET A 109 3.86 2.24 7.95
C MET A 109 4.61 1.03 8.53
N GLU A 110 5.91 1.17 8.80
CA GLU A 110 6.75 0.09 9.35
C GLU A 110 6.27 -0.35 10.74
N GLN A 111 6.05 0.60 11.64
CA GLN A 111 5.47 0.36 12.98
C GLN A 111 4.10 -0.32 12.87
N TRP A 112 3.23 0.21 12.02
CA TRP A 112 1.89 -0.32 11.86
C TRP A 112 1.91 -1.75 11.31
N LEU A 113 2.72 -2.01 10.28
CA LEU A 113 2.87 -3.35 9.70
C LEU A 113 3.43 -4.33 10.73
N HIS A 114 4.42 -3.94 11.53
CA HIS A 114 4.98 -4.78 12.57
C HIS A 114 3.98 -5.17 13.65
N GLU A 115 3.18 -4.21 14.13
CA GLU A 115 2.18 -4.48 15.17
C GLU A 115 1.02 -5.37 14.68
N ASN A 116 0.68 -5.27 13.39
CA ASN A 116 -0.53 -5.87 12.84
C ASN A 116 -0.28 -7.09 11.93
N ARG A 117 0.98 -7.39 11.59
CA ARG A 117 1.37 -8.49 10.68
C ARG A 117 2.38 -9.44 11.32
N ARG A 118 2.28 -10.71 10.95
CA ARG A 118 3.17 -11.78 11.45
C ARG A 118 4.22 -12.23 10.44
N GLU A 119 4.12 -11.83 9.17
CA GLU A 119 5.03 -12.27 8.12
C GLU A 119 6.49 -11.86 8.37
N GLY A 120 6.71 -10.77 9.09
CA GLY A 120 8.06 -10.23 9.34
C GLY A 120 8.71 -9.59 8.12
N CYS A 121 9.84 -8.94 8.35
CA CYS A 121 10.70 -8.38 7.29
C CYS A 121 11.86 -9.33 7.01
N THR A 122 12.55 -9.15 5.89
CA THR A 122 13.84 -9.79 5.61
C THR A 122 14.98 -8.81 5.94
N LYS A 123 16.24 -9.28 5.90
CA LYS A 123 17.43 -8.41 6.03
C LYS A 123 17.40 -7.22 5.07
N GLN A 124 16.86 -7.47 3.88
CA GLN A 124 16.68 -6.47 2.83
C GLN A 124 15.92 -5.22 3.27
N ALA A 125 15.00 -5.31 4.25
CA ALA A 125 14.35 -4.10 4.77
C ALA A 125 15.34 -3.15 5.46
N MET A 126 16.31 -3.68 6.21
CA MET A 126 17.34 -2.87 6.86
C MET A 126 18.38 -2.37 5.87
N ASP A 127 18.74 -3.21 4.91
CA ASP A 127 19.68 -2.86 3.84
C ASP A 127 19.11 -1.72 2.97
N ASP A 128 17.87 -1.87 2.47
CA ASP A 128 17.19 -0.84 1.66
C ASP A 128 17.01 0.46 2.45
N ALA A 129 16.68 0.39 3.76
CA ALA A 129 16.57 1.57 4.60
C ALA A 129 17.93 2.26 4.78
N ALA A 130 19.02 1.51 4.85
CA ALA A 130 20.35 2.06 5.02
C ALA A 130 20.88 2.68 3.71
N GLU A 131 20.74 1.96 2.59
CA GLU A 131 21.07 2.45 1.24
C GLU A 131 20.39 3.80 0.94
N ASN A 132 19.15 4.00 1.40
CA ASN A 132 18.37 5.22 1.16
C ASN A 132 18.50 6.29 2.28
N GLY A 133 19.37 6.09 3.27
CA GLY A 133 19.63 7.09 4.31
C GLY A 133 18.52 7.23 5.35
N HIS A 134 17.69 6.21 5.54
CA HIS A 134 16.52 6.26 6.43
C HIS A 134 16.88 5.87 7.87
N LEU A 135 17.75 6.66 8.51
CA LEU A 135 18.26 6.41 9.87
C LEU A 135 17.17 6.07 10.90
N ALA A 136 16.03 6.78 10.86
CA ALA A 136 14.93 6.53 11.80
C ALA A 136 14.32 5.13 11.64
N VAL A 137 14.21 4.65 10.40
CA VAL A 137 13.75 3.28 10.10
C VAL A 137 14.82 2.27 10.47
N VAL A 138 16.09 2.51 10.14
CA VAL A 138 17.22 1.63 10.52
C VAL A 138 17.27 1.44 12.04
N GLY A 139 17.23 2.53 12.80
CA GLY A 139 17.25 2.47 14.27
C GLY A 139 16.02 1.75 14.85
N TRP A 140 14.85 1.95 14.24
CA TRP A 140 13.64 1.25 14.65
C TRP A 140 13.70 -0.25 14.33
N LEU A 141 14.11 -0.63 13.13
CA LEU A 141 14.30 -2.02 12.73
C LEU A 141 15.34 -2.71 13.62
N HIS A 142 16.47 -2.05 13.88
CA HIS A 142 17.52 -2.58 14.75
C HIS A 142 17.04 -2.85 16.17
N SER A 143 16.16 -1.99 16.69
CA SER A 143 15.63 -2.10 18.07
C SER A 143 14.49 -3.11 18.21
N ASN A 144 13.71 -3.35 17.14
CA ASN A 144 12.45 -4.11 17.20
C ASN A 144 12.47 -5.43 16.42
N ARG A 145 13.51 -5.68 15.61
CA ARG A 145 13.65 -6.87 14.75
C ARG A 145 14.97 -7.58 15.02
N ARG A 146 15.05 -8.84 14.60
CA ARG A 146 16.22 -9.72 14.86
C ARG A 146 16.93 -10.19 13.59
N GLU A 147 16.35 -9.90 12.43
CA GLU A 147 16.89 -10.28 11.13
C GLU A 147 18.25 -9.63 10.86
N GLY A 148 18.44 -8.39 11.34
CA GLY A 148 19.64 -7.59 11.11
C GLY A 148 19.75 -7.09 9.67
N CYS A 149 20.96 -6.67 9.30
CA CYS A 149 21.36 -6.28 7.96
C CYS A 149 22.36 -7.28 7.35
N THR A 150 22.68 -7.08 6.08
CA THR A 150 23.86 -7.63 5.42
C THR A 150 25.01 -6.62 5.45
N GLU A 151 26.17 -7.01 4.90
CA GLU A 151 27.33 -6.11 4.75
C GLU A 151 27.03 -4.98 3.75
N ASP A 152 26.15 -5.24 2.77
CA ASP A 152 25.73 -4.28 1.75
C ASP A 152 25.11 -3.01 2.37
N ALA A 153 24.42 -3.12 3.50
CA ALA A 153 23.78 -1.98 4.17
C ALA A 153 24.75 -0.83 4.48
N MET A 154 25.95 -1.15 4.95
CA MET A 154 26.95 -0.14 5.32
C MET A 154 27.70 0.39 4.10
N ASP A 155 28.02 -0.50 3.16
CA ASP A 155 28.72 -0.16 1.92
C ASP A 155 27.85 0.76 1.03
N ASP A 156 26.58 0.43 0.86
CA ASP A 156 25.63 1.20 0.04
C ASP A 156 25.27 2.54 0.71
N ALA A 157 25.07 2.56 2.03
CA ALA A 157 24.87 3.81 2.78
C ALA A 157 26.08 4.75 2.61
N ALA A 158 27.30 4.22 2.72
CA ALA A 158 28.52 5.00 2.51
C ALA A 158 28.66 5.47 1.05
N ALA A 159 28.36 4.60 0.07
CA ALA A 159 28.43 4.93 -1.35
C ALA A 159 27.44 6.04 -1.75
N ASN A 160 26.25 6.06 -1.14
CA ASN A 160 25.22 7.08 -1.34
C ASN A 160 25.40 8.34 -0.47
N GLY A 161 26.43 8.36 0.40
CA GLY A 161 26.77 9.52 1.23
C GLY A 161 25.95 9.68 2.51
N HIS A 162 25.25 8.62 2.93
CA HIS A 162 24.43 8.57 4.15
C HIS A 162 25.28 8.19 5.38
N LEU A 163 26.30 9.00 5.67
CA LEU A 163 27.26 8.72 6.74
C LEU A 163 26.62 8.71 8.14
N GLU A 164 25.46 9.32 8.32
CA GLU A 164 24.68 9.27 9.56
C GLU A 164 24.08 7.89 9.86
N VAL A 165 24.03 7.00 8.86
CA VAL A 165 23.52 5.63 8.99
C VAL A 165 24.63 4.62 9.32
N VAL A 166 25.87 4.90 8.92
CA VAL A 166 27.07 4.06 9.10
C VAL A 166 27.56 4.09 10.55
#